data_AF-A0A2S1JSK4-F1
#
_entry.id   AF-A0A2S1JSK4-F1
#
_cell.length_a   1.000
_cell.length_b   1.000
_cell.length_c   1.000
_cell.angle_alpha   90.00
_cell.angle_beta   90.00
_cell.angle_gamma   90.00
#
_symmetry.space_group_name_H-M   'P 1'
#
loop_
_entity.id
_entity.type
_entity.pdbx_description
1 polymer ?
#
loop_
_entity_poly.entity_id
_entity_poly.type
_entity_poly.pdbx_seq_one_letter_code
_entity_poly.pdbx_strand_id
1 'polypeptide(L)'
;MFNWLENADRLEGSKEEALSSFTFLPYLIVLIMWIIDFEASGLAKQSYPIEVGLYSETVEYQALIRPVPHWSYWSDDAESIHSISRSKLESEGIDPTTVAYSLNRILSGQIVYCDALRWDSFWCNALFSDTGIHQEFELRDIQELIGDSENHLRAFMNEREKLEGSDKFTVHRALDDAKIIWKALKVALAG
;
A
#
# COMPACT_ATOMS: atom_id res chain seq x y z
N MET A 1 -66.77 -8.08 -13.86
CA MET A 1 -66.18 -7.34 -15.00
C MET A 1 -66.09 -5.89 -14.58
N PHE A 2 -65.02 -5.52 -13.90
CA PHE A 2 -64.77 -4.17 -13.42
C PHE A 2 -63.29 -3.84 -13.65
N ASN A 3 -63.09 -2.60 -14.11
CA ASN A 3 -61.98 -2.10 -14.90
C ASN A 3 -60.59 -2.25 -14.25
N TRP A 4 -59.66 -2.73 -15.05
CA TRP A 4 -58.22 -2.84 -14.79
C TRP A 4 -57.42 -1.60 -15.25
N LEU A 5 -58.03 -0.40 -15.30
CA LEU A 5 -57.39 0.80 -15.90
C LEU A 5 -57.60 2.13 -15.14
N GLU A 6 -57.81 2.12 -13.82
CA GLU A 6 -57.82 3.36 -13.01
C GLU A 6 -56.84 3.37 -11.82
N ASN A 7 -55.96 2.37 -11.71
CA ASN A 7 -54.92 2.33 -10.68
C ASN A 7 -53.48 2.32 -11.22
N ALA A 8 -53.29 2.58 -12.53
CA ALA A 8 -51.95 2.69 -13.11
C ALA A 8 -51.27 4.03 -12.73
N ASP A 9 -52.04 5.13 -12.62
CA ASP A 9 -51.47 6.46 -12.35
C ASP A 9 -51.19 6.74 -10.86
N ARG A 10 -51.57 5.83 -9.95
CA ARG A 10 -51.33 5.99 -8.49
C ARG A 10 -50.09 5.26 -7.97
N LEU A 11 -49.40 4.52 -8.85
CA LEU A 11 -48.17 3.78 -8.52
C LEU A 11 -46.91 4.33 -9.22
N GLU A 12 -47.05 5.31 -10.12
CA GLU A 12 -45.89 6.02 -10.70
C GLU A 12 -45.42 7.19 -9.81
N GLY A 13 -46.34 7.86 -9.11
CA GLY A 13 -46.00 8.98 -8.21
C GLY A 13 -45.19 8.61 -6.95
N SER A 14 -45.15 7.34 -6.55
CA SER A 14 -44.38 6.90 -5.37
C SER A 14 -42.98 6.38 -5.68
N LYS A 15 -42.61 6.24 -6.97
CA LYS A 15 -41.25 5.88 -7.38
C LYS A 15 -40.37 7.10 -7.62
N GLU A 16 -40.92 8.22 -8.10
CA GLU A 16 -40.14 9.43 -8.35
C GLU A 16 -39.85 10.25 -7.08
N GLU A 17 -40.74 10.23 -6.08
CA GLU A 17 -40.46 10.86 -4.77
C GLU A 17 -39.49 10.04 -3.89
N ALA A 18 -39.35 8.74 -4.14
CA ALA A 18 -38.33 7.89 -3.51
C ALA A 18 -36.94 8.03 -4.15
N LEU A 19 -36.85 8.64 -5.34
CA LEU A 19 -35.59 8.84 -6.08
C LEU A 19 -35.01 10.26 -5.91
N SER A 20 -35.72 11.21 -5.29
CA SER A 20 -35.21 12.55 -5.01
C SER A 20 -34.73 12.76 -3.56
N SER A 21 -34.93 11.78 -2.68
CA SER A 21 -34.47 11.84 -1.27
C SER A 21 -33.19 11.05 -0.99
N PHE A 22 -32.63 10.36 -1.98
CA PHE A 22 -31.22 9.97 -1.94
C PHE A 22 -30.39 11.13 -2.48
N THR A 23 -30.20 12.14 -1.64
CA THR A 23 -29.02 12.99 -1.77
C THR A 23 -27.83 12.03 -1.86
N PHE A 24 -27.21 12.01 -3.04
CA PHE A 24 -25.92 11.37 -3.27
C PHE A 24 -25.06 11.63 -2.03
N LEU A 25 -24.68 10.56 -1.33
CA LEU A 25 -23.56 10.59 -0.41
C LEU A 25 -22.36 10.10 -1.21
N PRO A 26 -21.65 10.93 -2.02
CA PRO A 26 -20.41 10.52 -2.65
C PRO A 26 -19.24 10.53 -1.66
N TYR A 27 -19.50 10.61 -0.35
CA TYR A 27 -18.51 10.95 0.68
C TYR A 27 -18.37 9.89 1.78
N LEU A 28 -18.57 8.61 1.45
CA LEU A 28 -18.14 7.56 2.37
C LEU A 28 -17.47 6.40 1.63
N ILE A 29 -16.63 6.70 0.65
CA ILE A 29 -15.44 5.86 0.50
C ILE A 29 -14.61 6.21 1.74
N VAL A 30 -14.64 5.34 2.75
CA VAL A 30 -13.60 5.37 3.78
C VAL A 30 -12.29 5.23 3.01
N LEU A 31 -11.53 6.31 2.90
CA LEU A 31 -10.26 6.30 2.19
C LEU A 31 -9.35 5.35 2.99
N ILE A 32 -9.18 4.13 2.49
CA ILE A 32 -8.31 3.14 3.13
C ILE A 32 -6.88 3.68 3.00
N MET A 33 -6.23 3.91 4.13
CA MET A 33 -4.82 4.28 4.15
C MET A 33 -3.98 3.03 3.89
N TRP A 34 -3.38 3.00 2.71
CA TRP A 34 -2.44 1.97 2.29
C TRP A 34 -1.01 2.44 2.53
N ILE A 35 -0.21 1.59 3.16
CA ILE A 35 1.22 1.80 3.32
C ILE A 35 1.97 0.67 2.63
N ILE A 36 2.96 1.02 1.82
CA ILE A 36 3.88 0.08 1.20
C ILE A 36 5.30 0.42 1.60
N ASP A 37 6.12 -0.61 1.72
CA ASP A 37 7.55 -0.52 1.93
C ASP A 37 8.26 -1.59 1.09
N PHE A 38 9.49 -1.31 0.68
CA PHE A 38 10.35 -2.24 -0.04
C PHE A 38 11.72 -2.33 0.64
N GLU A 39 12.16 -3.58 0.87
CA GLU A 39 13.57 -3.85 1.10
C GLU A 39 14.27 -4.08 -0.24
N ALA A 40 15.57 -3.79 -0.29
CA ALA A 40 16.34 -3.87 -1.53
C ALA A 40 17.69 -4.55 -1.39
N SER A 41 18.26 -4.94 -2.53
CA SER A 41 19.62 -5.47 -2.62
C SER A 41 20.72 -4.44 -2.29
N GLY A 42 20.34 -3.20 -1.97
CA GLY A 42 21.19 -2.10 -1.52
C GLY A 42 20.73 -0.75 -2.06
N LEU A 43 21.56 0.28 -1.95
CA LEU A 43 21.23 1.68 -2.33
C LEU A 43 21.93 2.17 -3.62
N ALA A 44 22.55 1.27 -4.39
CA ALA A 44 23.13 1.64 -5.68
C ALA A 44 22.07 1.78 -6.77
N LYS A 45 22.41 2.46 -7.88
CA LYS A 45 21.52 2.60 -9.04
C LYS A 45 21.15 1.26 -9.70
N GLN A 46 21.93 0.22 -9.44
CA GLN A 46 21.71 -1.14 -9.95
C GLN A 46 20.93 -2.02 -8.96
N SER A 47 20.55 -1.50 -7.79
CA SER A 47 19.78 -2.27 -6.81
C SER A 47 18.35 -2.49 -7.29
N TYR A 48 17.70 -3.48 -6.67
CA TYR A 48 16.37 -3.98 -7.03
C TYR A 48 15.64 -4.43 -5.77
N PRO A 49 14.30 -4.47 -5.80
CA PRO A 49 13.52 -4.90 -4.64
C PRO A 49 13.74 -6.39 -4.35
N ILE A 50 13.89 -6.71 -3.07
CA ILE A 50 14.05 -8.09 -2.58
C ILE A 50 12.88 -8.54 -1.71
N GLU A 51 12.17 -7.60 -1.11
CA GLU A 51 10.94 -7.84 -0.36
C GLU A 51 9.99 -6.66 -0.60
N VAL A 52 8.69 -6.93 -0.58
CA VAL A 52 7.65 -5.90 -0.53
C VAL A 52 6.68 -6.22 0.59
N GLY A 53 6.30 -5.19 1.34
CA GLY A 53 5.31 -5.25 2.39
C GLY A 53 4.22 -4.23 2.12
N LEU A 54 2.96 -4.63 2.25
CA LEU A 54 1.80 -3.79 2.06
C LEU A 54 0.84 -3.98 3.22
N TYR A 55 0.41 -2.87 3.80
CA TYR A 55 -0.49 -2.87 4.93
C TYR A 55 -1.62 -1.84 4.79
N SER A 56 -2.81 -2.25 5.23
CA SER A 56 -3.93 -1.37 5.55
C SER A 56 -4.70 -1.96 6.74
N GLU A 57 -5.76 -1.29 7.17
CA GLU A 57 -6.66 -1.81 8.22
C GLU A 57 -7.27 -3.18 7.88
N THR A 58 -7.48 -3.47 6.59
CA THR A 58 -8.25 -4.65 6.15
C THR A 58 -7.41 -5.68 5.41
N VAL A 59 -6.21 -5.31 4.96
CA VAL A 59 -5.36 -6.16 4.12
C VAL A 59 -3.91 -6.08 4.58
N GLU A 60 -3.27 -7.24 4.67
CA GLU A 60 -1.82 -7.38 4.76
C GLU A 60 -1.35 -8.22 3.57
N TYR A 61 -0.25 -7.82 2.94
CA TYR A 61 0.41 -8.59 1.89
C TYR A 61 1.93 -8.46 2.05
N GLN A 62 2.65 -9.56 1.85
CA GLN A 62 4.11 -9.56 1.83
C GLN A 62 4.61 -10.57 0.80
N ALA A 63 5.75 -10.25 0.19
CA ALA A 63 6.42 -11.17 -0.72
C ALA A 63 7.94 -10.93 -0.73
N LEU A 64 8.71 -12.00 -0.58
CA LEU A 64 10.08 -12.03 -1.07
C LEU A 64 10.04 -12.09 -2.60
N ILE A 65 10.90 -11.31 -3.26
CA ILE A 65 10.91 -11.16 -4.72
C ILE A 65 12.13 -11.90 -5.27
N ARG A 66 11.88 -12.88 -6.15
CA ARG A 66 12.95 -13.64 -6.79
C ARG A 66 13.70 -12.76 -7.79
N PRO A 67 15.04 -12.71 -7.77
CA PRO A 67 15.79 -11.90 -8.72
C PRO A 67 15.58 -12.39 -10.16
N VAL A 68 15.33 -11.47 -11.09
CA VAL A 68 15.40 -11.76 -12.53
C VAL A 68 16.87 -11.89 -12.96
N PRO A 69 17.17 -12.52 -14.11
CA PRO A 69 18.55 -12.84 -14.49
C PRO A 69 19.54 -11.65 -14.51
N HIS A 70 19.09 -10.43 -14.83
CA HIS A 70 19.97 -9.24 -14.85
C HIS A 70 20.10 -8.53 -13.50
N TRP A 71 19.30 -8.88 -12.49
CA TRP A 71 19.41 -8.37 -11.12
C TRP A 71 20.60 -9.01 -10.40
N SER A 72 21.79 -8.47 -10.69
CA SER A 72 23.07 -9.02 -10.25
C SER A 72 23.69 -8.28 -9.06
N TYR A 73 23.38 -6.99 -8.88
CA TYR A 73 23.89 -6.19 -7.77
C TYR A 73 23.47 -6.79 -6.41
N TRP A 74 24.37 -6.75 -5.43
CA TRP A 74 24.12 -7.24 -4.08
C TRP A 74 25.03 -6.51 -3.11
N SER A 75 24.49 -6.12 -1.96
CA SER A 75 25.22 -5.47 -0.88
C SER A 75 25.20 -6.37 0.35
N ASP A 76 26.38 -6.74 0.84
CA ASP A 76 26.51 -7.53 2.08
C ASP A 76 25.94 -6.78 3.29
N ASP A 77 26.03 -5.45 3.28
CA ASP A 77 25.42 -4.60 4.31
C ASP A 77 23.88 -4.71 4.27
N ALA A 78 23.28 -4.74 3.08
CA ALA A 78 21.83 -4.89 2.94
C ALA A 78 21.38 -6.29 3.39
N GLU A 79 22.10 -7.34 3.00
CA GLU A 79 21.83 -8.70 3.49
C GLU A 79 21.89 -8.77 5.02
N SER A 80 22.90 -8.13 5.64
CA SER A 80 23.02 -8.09 7.09
C SER A 80 21.90 -7.31 7.77
N ILE A 81 21.45 -6.19 7.18
CA ILE A 81 20.38 -5.35 7.72
C ILE A 81 19.03 -6.07 7.63
N HIS A 82 18.68 -6.59 6.45
CA HIS A 82 17.38 -7.20 6.19
C HIS A 82 17.32 -8.67 6.65
N SER A 83 18.47 -9.29 6.93
CA SER A 83 18.58 -10.73 7.23
C SER A 83 17.95 -11.62 6.13
N ILE A 84 18.05 -11.18 4.87
CA ILE A 84 17.55 -11.86 3.69
C ILE A 84 18.73 -12.14 2.77
N SER A 85 19.12 -13.41 2.67
CA SER A 85 20.20 -13.82 1.78
C SER A 85 19.72 -13.93 0.33
N ARG A 86 20.64 -13.74 -0.61
CA ARG A 86 20.36 -13.96 -2.04
C ARG A 86 19.86 -15.38 -2.32
N SER A 87 20.46 -16.38 -1.68
CA SER A 87 20.05 -17.78 -1.82
C SER A 87 18.61 -18.02 -1.37
N LYS A 88 18.17 -17.35 -0.30
CA LYS A 88 16.78 -17.41 0.17
C LYS A 88 15.82 -16.83 -0.86
N LEU A 89 16.18 -15.71 -1.49
CA LEU A 89 15.35 -15.14 -2.56
C LEU A 89 15.25 -16.07 -3.78
N GLU A 90 16.34 -16.74 -4.14
CA GLU A 90 16.32 -17.71 -5.25
C GLU A 90 15.45 -18.93 -4.95
N SER A 91 15.45 -19.42 -3.71
CA SER A 91 14.68 -20.61 -3.32
C SER A 91 13.22 -20.33 -2.94
N GLU A 92 12.95 -19.21 -2.25
CA GLU A 92 11.66 -18.89 -1.64
C GLU A 92 10.97 -17.70 -2.29
N GLY A 93 11.70 -16.88 -3.05
CA GLY A 93 11.17 -15.69 -3.69
C GLY A 93 10.06 -16.03 -4.68
N ILE A 94 9.05 -15.17 -4.72
CA ILE A 94 7.94 -15.22 -5.66
C ILE A 94 8.39 -14.61 -6.98
N ASP A 95 7.85 -15.12 -8.08
CA ASP A 95 8.11 -14.56 -9.41
C ASP A 95 7.69 -13.07 -9.45
N PRO A 96 8.56 -12.15 -9.90
CA PRO A 96 8.26 -10.72 -9.96
C PRO A 96 6.95 -10.40 -10.67
N THR A 97 6.60 -11.14 -11.72
CA THR A 97 5.34 -10.97 -12.47
C THR A 97 4.13 -11.26 -11.58
N THR A 98 4.23 -12.29 -10.73
CA THR A 98 3.17 -12.65 -9.78
C THR A 98 3.03 -11.61 -8.68
N VAL A 99 4.13 -11.02 -8.22
CA VAL A 99 4.11 -9.93 -7.23
C VAL A 99 3.45 -8.69 -7.83
N ALA A 100 3.87 -8.26 -9.03
CA ALA A 100 3.29 -7.11 -9.73
C ALA A 100 1.78 -7.26 -9.98
N TYR A 101 1.32 -8.42 -10.46
CA TYR A 101 -0.12 -8.69 -10.60
C TYR A 101 -0.87 -8.69 -9.27
N SER A 102 -0.25 -9.20 -8.20
CA SER A 102 -0.87 -9.21 -6.87
C SER A 102 -1.04 -7.80 -6.33
N LEU A 103 -0.01 -6.94 -6.48
CA LEU A 103 -0.08 -5.54 -6.10
C LEU A 103 -1.16 -4.80 -6.89
N ASN A 104 -1.19 -4.92 -8.22
CA ASN A 104 -2.26 -4.29 -9.03
C ASN A 104 -3.66 -4.79 -8.64
N ARG A 105 -3.83 -6.10 -8.42
CA ARG A 105 -5.13 -6.65 -8.01
C ARG A 105 -5.61 -6.08 -6.68
N ILE A 106 -4.70 -5.79 -5.75
CA ILE A 106 -5.03 -5.23 -4.44
C ILE A 106 -5.26 -3.71 -4.54
N LEU A 107 -4.45 -3.02 -5.34
CA LEU A 107 -4.27 -1.57 -5.27
C LEU A 107 -4.81 -0.79 -6.47
N SER A 108 -5.43 -1.44 -7.47
CA SER A 108 -5.92 -0.75 -8.68
C SER A 108 -6.76 0.49 -8.34
N GLY A 109 -6.34 1.65 -8.85
CA GLY A 109 -6.96 2.96 -8.63
C GLY A 109 -6.73 3.56 -7.24
N GLN A 110 -5.88 2.98 -6.39
CA GLN A 110 -5.60 3.47 -5.04
C GLN A 110 -4.40 4.42 -5.00
N ILE A 111 -4.40 5.30 -4.00
CA ILE A 111 -3.21 6.02 -3.52
C ILE A 111 -2.59 5.18 -2.40
N VAL A 112 -1.28 4.98 -2.47
CA VAL A 112 -0.49 4.18 -1.53
C VAL A 112 0.67 5.02 -1.03
N TYR A 113 0.84 5.11 0.28
CA TYR A 113 1.87 5.96 0.87
C TYR A 113 3.10 5.16 1.28
N CYS A 114 4.25 5.81 1.24
CA CYS A 114 5.53 5.31 1.75
C CYS A 114 6.35 6.45 2.36
N ASP A 115 7.31 6.12 3.22
CA ASP A 115 8.12 7.11 3.96
C ASP A 115 9.43 7.49 3.26
N ALA A 116 9.78 6.78 2.17
CA ALA A 116 10.94 7.04 1.36
C ALA A 116 10.60 7.09 -0.14
N LEU A 117 9.65 7.95 -0.54
CA LEU A 117 9.08 8.01 -1.90
C LEU A 117 10.11 7.88 -3.04
N ARG A 118 11.28 8.51 -2.91
CA ARG A 118 12.38 8.41 -3.89
C ARG A 118 12.86 6.96 -4.09
N TRP A 119 13.02 6.20 -3.01
CA TRP A 119 13.53 4.82 -3.02
C TRP A 119 12.43 3.82 -3.34
N ASP A 120 11.28 3.91 -2.67
CA ASP A 120 10.15 3.02 -2.94
C ASP A 120 9.66 3.11 -4.38
N SER A 121 9.58 4.34 -4.93
CA SER A 121 9.24 4.51 -6.34
C SER A 121 10.31 3.93 -7.26
N PHE A 122 11.59 4.03 -6.90
CA PHE A 122 12.67 3.45 -7.71
C PHE A 122 12.55 1.92 -7.78
N TRP A 123 12.31 1.25 -6.65
CA TRP A 123 12.20 -0.20 -6.60
C TRP A 123 10.87 -0.73 -7.14
N CYS A 124 9.76 -0.03 -6.88
CA CYS A 124 8.47 -0.32 -7.51
C CYS A 124 8.57 -0.20 -9.03
N ASN A 125 9.21 0.86 -9.54
CA ASN A 125 9.44 1.01 -10.98
C ASN A 125 10.32 -0.11 -11.56
N ALA A 126 11.36 -0.56 -10.85
CA ALA A 126 12.18 -1.70 -11.28
C ALA A 126 11.34 -2.98 -11.41
N LEU A 127 10.49 -3.28 -10.40
CA LEU A 127 9.57 -4.42 -10.43
C LEU A 127 8.60 -4.37 -11.62
N PHE A 128 7.92 -3.26 -11.82
CA PHE A 128 6.93 -3.14 -12.91
C PHE A 128 7.59 -3.09 -14.29
N SER A 129 8.73 -2.41 -14.43
CA SER A 129 9.45 -2.32 -15.71
C SER A 129 9.97 -3.69 -16.17
N ASP A 130 10.56 -4.47 -15.26
CA ASP A 130 11.15 -5.77 -15.59
C ASP A 130 10.11 -6.89 -15.77
N THR A 131 8.86 -6.65 -15.37
CA THR A 131 7.73 -7.55 -15.63
C THR A 131 6.93 -7.16 -16.88
N GLY A 132 7.13 -5.95 -17.40
CA GLY A 132 6.34 -5.40 -18.51
C GLY A 132 4.87 -5.11 -18.14
N ILE A 133 4.54 -5.11 -16.85
CA ILE A 133 3.20 -4.83 -16.34
C ILE A 133 3.08 -3.32 -16.07
N HIS A 134 1.93 -2.74 -16.41
CA HIS A 134 1.65 -1.35 -16.07
C HIS A 134 1.20 -1.23 -14.61
N GLN A 135 1.83 -0.38 -13.81
CA GLN A 135 1.41 -0.10 -12.44
C GLN A 135 0.03 0.59 -12.42
N GLU A 136 -0.93 0.07 -11.65
CA GLU A 136 -2.31 0.58 -11.62
C GLU A 136 -2.66 1.40 -10.36
N PHE A 137 -1.65 1.79 -9.58
CA PHE A 137 -1.80 2.58 -8.36
C PHE A 137 -0.79 3.72 -8.31
N GLU A 138 -0.99 4.69 -7.44
CA GLU A 138 -0.09 5.84 -7.29
C GLU A 138 0.66 5.76 -5.96
N LEU A 139 1.99 5.93 -5.99
CA LEU A 139 2.80 6.08 -4.77
C LEU A 139 2.88 7.56 -4.37
N ARG A 140 2.70 7.83 -3.08
CA ARG A 140 2.82 9.18 -2.49
C ARG A 140 3.61 9.17 -1.20
N ASP A 141 4.13 10.35 -0.84
CA ASP A 141 4.90 10.51 0.39
C ASP A 141 3.96 10.65 1.59
N ILE A 142 4.23 9.96 2.70
CA ILE A 142 3.47 10.12 3.94
C ILE A 142 3.47 11.57 4.46
N GLN A 143 4.43 12.40 4.05
CA GLN A 143 4.45 13.83 4.37
C GLN A 143 3.21 14.56 3.84
N GLU A 144 2.56 14.08 2.78
CA GLU A 144 1.28 14.63 2.33
C GLU A 144 0.16 14.43 3.37
N LEU A 145 0.24 13.35 4.17
CA LEU A 145 -0.70 13.09 5.25
C LEU A 145 -0.37 13.89 6.51
N ILE A 146 0.92 13.98 6.86
CA ILE A 146 1.39 14.71 8.05
C ILE A 146 1.16 16.22 7.88
N GLY A 147 1.41 16.74 6.67
CA GLY A 147 1.35 18.17 6.35
C GLY A 147 2.37 18.99 7.14
N ASP A 148 2.10 20.28 7.32
CA ASP A 148 2.97 21.23 8.04
C ASP A 148 2.75 21.21 9.58
N SER A 149 2.09 20.18 10.11
CA SER A 149 1.78 20.07 11.54
C SER A 149 2.96 19.50 12.33
N GLU A 150 3.70 20.37 13.02
CA GLU A 150 4.77 19.97 13.94
C GLU A 150 4.29 19.00 15.04
N ASN A 151 3.02 19.12 15.45
CA ASN A 151 2.42 18.18 16.42
C ASN A 151 2.20 16.80 15.82
N HIS A 152 1.68 16.71 14.60
CA HIS A 152 1.52 15.42 13.92
C HIS A 152 2.89 14.80 13.62
N LEU A 153 3.84 15.59 13.14
CA LEU A 153 5.21 15.11 12.87
C LEU A 153 5.84 14.54 14.13
N ARG A 154 5.80 15.29 15.24
CA ARG A 154 6.34 14.82 16.53
C ARG A 154 5.61 13.58 17.05
N ALA A 155 4.28 13.51 16.90
CA ALA A 155 3.50 12.34 17.30
C ALA A 155 3.85 11.10 16.46
N PHE A 156 4.01 11.27 15.15
CA PHE A 156 4.45 10.23 14.23
C PHE A 156 5.83 9.71 14.61
N MET A 157 6.82 10.61 14.75
CA MET A 157 8.20 10.23 15.08
C MET A 157 8.28 9.49 16.42
N ASN A 158 7.59 9.98 17.45
CA ASN A 158 7.59 9.36 18.77
C ASN A 158 6.93 7.97 18.76
N GLU A 159 5.80 7.80 18.06
CA GLU A 159 5.14 6.48 18.00
C GLU A 159 5.93 5.51 17.13
N ARG A 160 6.54 5.97 16.03
CA ARG A 160 7.45 5.16 15.19
C ARG A 160 8.61 4.61 16.01
N GLU A 161 9.36 5.48 16.69
CA GLU A 161 10.52 5.08 17.53
C GLU A 161 10.11 4.05 18.60
N LYS A 162 8.96 4.26 19.23
CA LYS A 162 8.42 3.34 20.23
C LYS A 162 8.05 1.97 19.63
N LEU A 163 7.49 1.93 18.43
CA LEU A 163 7.11 0.69 17.76
C LEU A 163 8.35 -0.07 17.26
N GLU A 164 9.32 0.63 16.67
CA GLU A 164 10.62 0.09 16.25
C GLU A 164 11.41 -0.50 17.43
N GLY A 165 11.37 0.16 18.59
CA GLY A 165 12.01 -0.32 19.82
C GLY A 165 11.25 -1.41 20.57
N SER A 166 10.15 -1.94 20.01
CA SER A 166 9.33 -2.97 20.65
C SER A 166 9.59 -4.37 20.08
N ASP A 167 9.42 -5.41 20.89
CA ASP A 167 9.58 -6.82 20.44
C ASP A 167 8.44 -7.31 19.51
N LYS A 168 7.59 -6.41 19.00
CA LYS A 168 6.41 -6.76 18.18
C LYS A 168 6.69 -6.77 16.68
N PHE A 169 7.75 -6.09 16.26
CA PHE A 169 8.08 -5.88 14.86
C PHE A 169 9.56 -6.16 14.65
N THR A 170 9.90 -6.68 13.47
CA THR A 170 11.28 -6.78 13.02
C THR A 170 11.55 -5.60 12.10
N VAL A 171 12.33 -4.63 12.55
CA VAL A 171 12.75 -3.50 11.70
C VAL A 171 13.55 -4.03 10.51
N HIS A 172 13.38 -3.40 9.33
CA HIS A 172 13.97 -3.85 8.07
C HIS A 172 13.38 -5.15 7.53
N ARG A 173 12.09 -5.34 7.80
CA ARG A 173 11.22 -6.30 7.13
C ARG A 173 10.00 -5.56 6.62
N ALA A 174 9.81 -5.57 5.30
CA ALA A 174 8.94 -4.60 4.65
C ALA A 174 7.49 -4.55 5.21
N LEU A 175 6.87 -5.69 5.54
CA LEU A 175 5.51 -5.67 6.09
C LEU A 175 5.46 -5.09 7.51
N ASP A 176 6.48 -5.37 8.32
CA ASP A 176 6.56 -4.85 9.67
C ASP A 176 6.82 -3.34 9.64
N ASP A 177 7.68 -2.87 8.74
CA ASP A 177 7.94 -1.44 8.54
C ASP A 177 6.67 -0.72 8.03
N ALA A 178 5.94 -1.29 7.06
CA ALA A 178 4.65 -0.76 6.62
C ALA A 178 3.61 -0.69 7.76
N LYS A 179 3.58 -1.69 8.66
CA LYS A 179 2.70 -1.68 9.85
C LYS A 179 3.10 -0.61 10.87
N ILE A 180 4.40 -0.44 11.10
CA ILE A 180 4.93 0.59 11.99
C ILE A 180 4.49 1.97 11.49
N ILE A 181 4.75 2.26 10.22
CA ILE A 181 4.38 3.54 9.58
C ILE A 181 2.87 3.78 9.67
N TRP A 182 2.04 2.79 9.33
CA TRP A 182 0.58 2.94 9.39
C TRP A 182 0.09 3.24 10.81
N LYS A 183 0.62 2.53 11.82
CA LYS A 183 0.24 2.72 13.23
C LYS A 183 0.69 4.07 13.76
N ALA A 184 1.91 4.49 13.42
CA ALA A 184 2.43 5.80 13.78
C ALA A 184 1.59 6.92 13.16
N LEU A 185 1.22 6.82 11.87
CA LEU A 185 0.33 7.77 11.19
C LEU A 185 -1.05 7.81 11.85
N LYS A 186 -1.62 6.65 12.20
CA LYS A 186 -2.92 6.60 12.88
C LYS A 186 -2.90 7.36 14.21
N VAL A 187 -1.83 7.25 15.00
CA VAL A 187 -1.68 8.01 16.24
C VAL A 187 -1.49 9.50 15.95
N ALA A 188 -0.63 9.83 14.98
CA ALA A 188 -0.31 11.21 14.61
C ALA A 188 -1.53 12.01 14.12
N LEU A 189 -2.40 11.38 13.33
CA LEU A 189 -3.56 12.02 12.70
C LEU A 189 -4.82 12.05 13.61
N ALA A 190 -4.77 11.38 14.77
CA ALA A 190 -5.88 11.33 15.71
C ALA A 190 -5.84 12.42 16.80
N GLY A 191 -4.71 13.13 16.95
CA GLY A 191 -4.48 14.16 17.97
C GLY A 191 -4.27 15.54 17.37
#